data_AF-A0A2S0KHM0-F1
#
_entry.id   AF-A0A2S0KHM0-F1
#
_cell.length_a   1.000
_cell.length_b   1.000
_cell.length_c   1.000
_cell.angle_alpha   90.00
_cell.angle_beta   90.00
_cell.angle_gamma   90.00
#
_symmetry.space_group_name_H-M   'P 1'
#
loop_
_entity.id
_entity.type
_entity.pdbx_description
1 polymer ?
#
loop_
_entity_poly.entity_id
_entity_poly.type
_entity_poly.pdbx_seq_one_letter_code
_entity_poly.pdbx_strand_id
1 'polypeptide(L)'
;MKTRRFFAGLGIAVSVATAGSLLPATAPAADARAYNYGAIAWNYNGKTSYAVNYGSRAAAKNRAKRLCGPRCGYFTFYNSCGAVAYKFGRTRTTVGTASGFPTRAAAQRAAKRKAGPGSHIRAWACTSR
;
A
#
# COMPACT_ATOMS: atom_id res chain seq x y z
N MET A 1 -14.24 35.10 5.20
CA MET A 1 -13.23 34.96 6.27
C MET A 1 -11.93 34.49 5.61
N LYS A 2 -11.11 35.40 5.09
CA LYS A 2 -9.96 36.08 5.73
C LYS A 2 -8.92 35.08 6.26
N THR A 3 -8.02 34.59 5.40
CA THR A 3 -6.61 35.03 5.23
C THR A 3 -5.78 34.95 6.52
N ARG A 4 -4.68 34.18 6.51
CA ARG A 4 -3.30 34.70 6.39
C ARG A 4 -2.28 33.64 6.80
N ARG A 5 -1.31 33.43 5.92
CA ARG A 5 0.00 32.84 6.23
C ARG A 5 0.74 33.79 7.17
N PHE A 6 1.41 33.27 8.18
CA PHE A 6 2.43 33.99 8.92
C PHE A 6 3.76 33.26 8.74
N PHE A 7 4.69 33.94 8.09
CA PHE A 7 6.13 33.76 8.28
C PHE A 7 6.54 34.69 9.43
N ALA A 8 7.22 34.16 10.43
CA ALA A 8 8.08 34.86 11.40
C ALA A 8 8.76 33.75 12.22
N GLY A 9 10.03 33.76 12.58
CA GLY A 9 11.10 34.73 12.49
C GLY A 9 12.26 34.13 13.31
N LEU A 10 13.50 34.40 12.90
CA LEU A 10 14.71 34.00 13.60
C LEU A 10 14.74 34.56 15.04
N GLY A 11 15.13 33.73 16.01
CA GLY A 11 15.42 34.14 17.38
C GLY A 11 16.52 33.26 17.97
N ILE A 12 17.71 33.83 18.06
CA ILE A 12 18.90 33.26 18.71
C ILE A 12 18.70 33.35 20.22
N ALA A 13 18.83 32.24 20.96
CA ALA A 13 19.13 32.29 22.39
C ALA A 13 19.60 30.93 22.94
N VAL A 14 20.85 30.94 23.40
CA VAL A 14 21.34 30.32 24.64
C VAL A 14 21.36 28.79 24.72
N SER A 15 22.56 28.25 24.59
CA SER A 15 22.96 26.93 25.06
C SER A 15 22.72 26.82 26.57
N VAL A 16 21.55 26.32 26.96
CA VAL A 16 21.34 25.80 28.32
C VAL A 16 21.53 24.29 28.23
N ALA A 17 22.65 23.81 28.79
CA ALA A 17 22.85 22.41 29.10
C ALA A 17 21.70 21.95 30.02
N THR A 18 20.71 21.30 29.42
CA THR A 18 19.62 20.63 30.12
C THR A 18 19.73 19.17 29.76
N ALA A 19 19.85 18.34 30.80
CA ALA A 19 19.93 16.90 30.73
C ALA A 19 18.94 16.38 29.68
N GLY A 20 19.48 15.73 28.64
CA GLY A 20 18.69 15.07 27.62
C GLY A 20 17.88 13.97 28.28
N SER A 21 16.66 14.30 28.71
CA SER A 21 15.62 13.31 28.97
C SER A 21 15.31 12.74 27.59
N LEU A 22 15.97 11.62 27.28
CA LEU A 22 15.59 10.74 26.18
C LEU A 22 14.12 10.41 26.40
N LEU A 23 13.23 11.15 25.74
CA LEU A 23 11.85 10.71 25.58
C LEU A 23 11.96 9.32 24.95
N PRO A 24 11.47 8.25 25.62
CA PRO A 24 11.34 7.00 24.93
C PRO A 24 10.38 7.26 23.78
N ALA A 25 10.93 7.33 22.57
CA ALA A 25 10.17 7.16 21.36
C ALA A 25 9.59 5.75 21.46
N THR A 26 8.40 5.64 22.07
CA THR A 26 7.54 4.48 21.94
C THR A 26 7.05 4.48 20.50
N ALA A 27 7.96 4.16 19.58
CA ALA A 27 7.57 3.62 18.30
C ALA A 27 6.62 2.47 18.64
N PRO A 28 5.37 2.47 18.15
CA PRO A 28 4.48 1.37 18.43
C PRO A 28 5.23 0.10 18.02
N ALA A 29 5.41 -0.81 18.98
CA ALA A 29 5.92 -2.13 18.69
C ALA A 29 5.03 -2.66 17.56
N ALA A 30 5.59 -2.78 16.37
CA ALA A 30 4.90 -3.45 15.29
C ALA A 30 4.81 -4.89 15.76
N ASP A 31 3.69 -5.26 16.38
CA ASP A 31 3.35 -6.63 16.71
C ASP A 31 3.56 -7.43 15.42
N ALA A 32 4.71 -8.10 15.34
CA ALA A 32 5.11 -8.90 14.21
C ALA A 32 4.24 -10.15 14.25
N ARG A 33 2.97 -9.98 13.85
CA ARG A 33 2.03 -11.08 13.71
C ARG A 33 2.69 -12.08 12.77
N ALA A 34 2.90 -13.31 13.23
CA ALA A 34 3.56 -14.37 12.46
C ALA A 34 2.97 -14.54 11.05
N TYR A 35 1.68 -14.18 10.88
CA TYR A 35 1.00 -14.13 9.60
C TYR A 35 0.30 -12.78 9.42
N ASN A 36 0.87 -11.95 8.54
CA ASN A 36 0.22 -10.76 8.03
C ASN A 36 -0.38 -11.08 6.67
N TYR A 37 -1.71 -11.04 6.58
CA TYR A 37 -2.43 -11.21 5.32
C TYR A 37 -2.69 -9.86 4.66
N GLY A 38 -2.54 -9.85 3.34
CA GLY A 38 -2.92 -8.77 2.46
C GLY A 38 -3.85 -9.22 1.35
N ALA A 39 -4.60 -8.28 0.80
CA ALA A 39 -5.47 -8.49 -0.34
C ALA A 39 -5.46 -7.25 -1.24
N ILE A 40 -5.50 -7.46 -2.55
CA ILE A 40 -5.76 -6.42 -3.53
C ILE A 40 -7.02 -6.81 -4.30
N ALA A 41 -7.98 -5.89 -4.32
CA ALA A 41 -9.19 -6.01 -5.10
C ALA A 41 -9.10 -5.12 -6.34
N TRP A 42 -9.64 -5.58 -7.46
CA TRP A 42 -9.50 -4.93 -8.76
C TRP A 42 -10.66 -5.28 -9.71
N ASN A 43 -10.91 -4.44 -10.72
CA ASN A 43 -11.87 -4.73 -11.80
C ASN A 43 -11.32 -4.31 -13.18
N TYR A 44 -11.98 -4.71 -14.28
CA TYR A 44 -11.52 -4.37 -15.63
C TYR A 44 -11.63 -2.87 -16.00
N ASN A 45 -12.33 -2.06 -15.19
CA ASN A 45 -12.47 -0.62 -15.38
C ASN A 45 -11.35 0.19 -14.71
N GLY A 46 -10.34 -0.47 -14.13
CA GLY A 46 -9.21 0.21 -13.49
C GLY A 46 -9.43 0.64 -12.05
N LYS A 47 -10.56 0.24 -11.43
CA LYS A 47 -10.76 0.44 -9.99
C LYS A 47 -9.95 -0.60 -9.24
N THR A 48 -9.19 -0.13 -8.27
CA THR A 48 -8.36 -0.96 -7.40
C THR A 48 -8.50 -0.51 -5.94
N SER A 49 -8.25 -1.42 -5.01
CA SER A 49 -8.06 -1.10 -3.59
C SER A 49 -7.27 -2.22 -2.92
N TYR A 50 -6.73 -1.96 -1.75
CA TYR A 50 -5.95 -2.96 -1.02
C TYR A 50 -6.19 -2.87 0.48
N ALA A 51 -5.84 -3.95 1.16
CA ALA A 51 -5.85 -4.07 2.61
C ALA A 51 -4.66 -4.95 3.01
N VAL A 52 -3.87 -4.55 4.01
CA VAL A 52 -2.67 -5.26 4.46
C VAL A 52 -2.62 -5.34 5.99
N ASN A 53 -1.78 -6.23 6.51
CA ASN A 53 -1.53 -6.40 7.95
C ASN A 53 -2.76 -6.85 8.72
N TYR A 54 -3.57 -7.73 8.11
CA TYR A 54 -4.69 -8.37 8.80
C TYR A 54 -4.26 -9.72 9.34
N GLY A 55 -4.74 -10.05 10.53
CA GLY A 55 -4.53 -11.36 11.15
C GLY A 55 -5.23 -12.53 10.47
N SER A 56 -6.10 -12.27 9.48
CA SER A 56 -6.76 -13.33 8.71
C SER A 56 -6.92 -12.96 7.24
N ARG A 57 -6.80 -13.97 6.37
CA ARG A 57 -7.06 -13.85 4.92
C ARG A 57 -8.46 -13.31 4.62
N ALA A 58 -9.46 -13.76 5.39
CA ALA A 58 -10.85 -13.34 5.21
C ALA A 58 -11.05 -11.87 5.53
N ALA A 59 -10.43 -11.35 6.60
CA ALA A 59 -10.55 -9.94 6.97
C ALA A 59 -9.87 -9.03 5.93
N ALA A 60 -8.67 -9.39 5.46
CA ALA A 60 -8.00 -8.66 4.37
C ALA A 60 -8.86 -8.61 3.10
N LYS A 61 -9.35 -9.78 2.66
CA LYS A 61 -10.24 -9.90 1.49
C LYS A 61 -11.48 -9.01 1.65
N ASN A 62 -12.21 -9.15 2.75
CA ASN A 62 -13.47 -8.45 2.96
C ASN A 62 -13.25 -6.93 3.01
N ARG A 63 -12.15 -6.47 3.63
CA ARG A 63 -11.78 -5.06 3.61
C ARG A 63 -11.50 -4.56 2.20
N ALA A 64 -10.63 -5.25 1.45
CA ALA A 64 -10.28 -4.85 0.09
C ALA A 64 -11.52 -4.86 -0.82
N LYS A 65 -12.36 -5.91 -0.78
CA LYS A 65 -13.61 -5.94 -1.54
C LYS A 65 -14.57 -4.82 -1.16
N ARG A 66 -14.73 -4.52 0.12
CA ARG A 66 -15.60 -3.42 0.59
C ARG A 66 -15.14 -2.06 0.05
N LEU A 67 -13.83 -1.81 0.02
CA LEU A 67 -13.26 -0.58 -0.55
C LEU A 67 -13.43 -0.53 -2.08
N CYS A 68 -13.30 -1.67 -2.76
CA CYS A 68 -13.42 -1.74 -4.21
C CYS A 68 -14.87 -1.71 -4.71
N GLY A 69 -15.82 -2.27 -3.98
CA GLY A 69 -17.21 -2.39 -4.40
C GLY A 69 -17.54 -3.73 -5.10
N PRO A 70 -18.80 -3.90 -5.54
CA PRO A 70 -19.40 -5.21 -5.82
C PRO A 70 -18.80 -5.94 -7.03
N ARG A 71 -18.32 -5.20 -8.04
CA ARG A 71 -17.79 -5.76 -9.30
C ARG A 71 -16.30 -6.07 -9.27
N CYS A 72 -15.67 -6.02 -8.09
CA CYS A 72 -14.24 -6.28 -7.98
C CYS A 72 -13.94 -7.74 -7.67
N GLY A 73 -13.08 -8.33 -8.50
CA GLY A 73 -12.32 -9.52 -8.14
C GLY A 73 -11.27 -9.18 -7.08
N TYR A 74 -10.59 -10.22 -6.58
CA TYR A 74 -9.53 -10.04 -5.58
C TYR A 74 -8.51 -11.16 -5.68
N PHE A 75 -7.34 -10.92 -5.10
CA PHE A 75 -6.40 -11.96 -4.72
C PHE A 75 -5.80 -11.61 -3.36
N THR A 76 -5.33 -12.62 -2.64
CA THR A 76 -4.72 -12.48 -1.33
C THR A 76 -3.27 -12.92 -1.34
N PHE A 77 -2.50 -12.45 -0.38
CA PHE A 77 -1.10 -12.79 -0.17
C PHE A 77 -0.79 -12.75 1.33
N TYR A 78 0.29 -13.40 1.75
CA TYR A 78 0.73 -13.43 3.15
C TYR A 78 2.22 -13.15 3.21
N ASN A 79 2.68 -12.40 4.20
CA ASN A 79 4.09 -12.07 4.44
C ASN A 79 4.87 -11.75 3.14
N SER A 80 4.23 -11.00 2.23
CA SER A 80 4.72 -10.79 0.87
C SER A 80 4.07 -9.57 0.21
N CYS A 81 4.47 -9.30 -1.03
CA CYS A 81 3.95 -8.21 -1.85
C CYS A 81 3.09 -8.73 -3.00
N GLY A 82 2.08 -7.95 -3.35
CA GLY A 82 1.25 -8.12 -4.53
C GLY A 82 1.14 -6.84 -5.37
N ALA A 83 0.78 -6.99 -6.64
CA ALA A 83 0.59 -5.89 -7.57
C ALA A 83 -0.42 -6.23 -8.67
N VAL A 84 -1.03 -5.17 -9.22
CA VAL A 84 -1.91 -5.22 -10.38
C VAL A 84 -1.43 -4.22 -11.41
N ALA A 85 -1.26 -4.69 -12.64
CA ALA A 85 -0.93 -3.89 -13.80
C ALA A 85 -2.07 -3.91 -14.80
N TYR A 86 -2.28 -2.78 -15.48
CA TYR A 86 -3.30 -2.60 -16.49
C TYR A 86 -2.67 -2.20 -17.81
N LYS A 87 -3.23 -2.72 -18.89
CA LYS A 87 -3.08 -2.19 -20.24
C LYS A 87 -4.48 -1.91 -20.77
N PHE A 88 -4.88 -0.65 -20.76
CA PHE A 88 -6.13 -0.21 -21.36
C PHE A 88 -5.95 -0.15 -22.87
N GLY A 89 -6.62 -1.04 -23.60
CA GLY A 89 -6.73 -0.96 -25.05
C GLY A 89 -8.04 -0.29 -25.47
N ARG A 90 -8.18 0.03 -26.76
CA ARG A 90 -9.42 0.58 -27.33
C ARG A 90 -10.61 -0.39 -27.21
N THR A 91 -10.34 -1.70 -27.31
CA THR A 91 -11.36 -2.75 -27.34
C THR A 91 -11.39 -3.61 -26.08
N ARG A 92 -10.24 -3.81 -25.42
CA ARG A 92 -10.14 -4.64 -24.21
C ARG A 92 -9.10 -4.12 -23.24
N THR A 93 -9.41 -4.23 -21.94
CA THR A 93 -8.43 -4.09 -20.87
C THR A 93 -7.74 -5.43 -20.61
N THR A 94 -6.42 -5.45 -20.67
CA THR A 94 -5.62 -6.58 -20.18
C THR A 94 -5.14 -6.26 -18.77
N VAL A 95 -5.30 -7.24 -17.86
CA VAL A 95 -4.92 -7.11 -16.45
C VAL A 95 -3.92 -8.18 -16.09
N GLY A 96 -2.82 -7.78 -15.47
CA GLY A 96 -1.81 -8.67 -14.92
C GLY A 96 -1.78 -8.59 -13.40
N THR A 97 -1.95 -9.71 -12.71
CA THR A 97 -1.93 -9.80 -11.24
C THR A 97 -0.74 -10.62 -10.76
N ALA A 98 -0.10 -10.16 -9.70
CA ALA A 98 1.04 -10.83 -9.08
C ALA A 98 0.91 -10.77 -7.56
N SER A 99 1.30 -11.84 -6.88
CA SER A 99 1.23 -12.01 -5.43
C SER A 99 2.33 -12.97 -4.97
N GLY A 100 2.70 -12.92 -3.69
CA GLY A 100 3.70 -13.83 -3.13
C GLY A 100 5.15 -13.42 -3.39
N PHE A 101 5.39 -12.17 -3.80
CA PHE A 101 6.75 -11.72 -4.13
C PHE A 101 7.45 -11.11 -2.91
N PRO A 102 8.77 -11.30 -2.77
CA PRO A 102 9.53 -10.81 -1.62
C PRO A 102 9.70 -9.29 -1.62
N THR A 103 9.52 -8.60 -2.75
CA THR A 103 9.63 -7.14 -2.80
C THR A 103 8.53 -6.55 -3.68
N ARG A 104 8.21 -5.27 -3.44
CA ARG A 104 7.31 -4.47 -4.27
C ARG A 104 7.75 -4.50 -5.74
N ALA A 105 9.04 -4.27 -6.00
CA ALA A 105 9.58 -4.21 -7.34
C ALA A 105 9.40 -5.54 -8.09
N ALA A 106 9.64 -6.68 -7.42
CA ALA A 106 9.42 -8.00 -8.01
C ALA A 106 7.94 -8.24 -8.34
N ALA A 107 7.02 -7.90 -7.42
CA ALA A 107 5.58 -8.00 -7.65
C ALA A 107 5.14 -7.15 -8.86
N GLN A 108 5.59 -5.89 -8.92
CA GLN A 108 5.26 -4.98 -10.00
C GLN A 108 5.79 -5.48 -11.36
N ARG A 109 7.05 -5.92 -11.44
CA ARG A 109 7.60 -6.51 -12.68
C ARG A 109 6.80 -7.73 -13.13
N ALA A 110 6.45 -8.62 -12.21
CA ALA A 110 5.66 -9.81 -12.53
C ALA A 110 4.25 -9.44 -13.03
N ALA A 111 3.60 -8.46 -12.40
CA ALA A 111 2.30 -7.96 -12.84
C ALA A 111 2.38 -7.34 -14.24
N LYS A 112 3.39 -6.50 -14.51
CA LYS A 112 3.62 -5.92 -15.85
C LYS A 112 3.87 -6.99 -16.90
N ARG A 113 4.70 -7.99 -16.59
CA ARG A 113 4.97 -9.11 -17.52
C ARG A 113 3.70 -9.84 -17.91
N LYS A 114 2.78 -10.07 -16.96
CA LYS A 114 1.47 -10.69 -17.24
C LYS A 114 0.52 -9.77 -18.02
N ALA A 115 0.55 -8.46 -17.78
CA ALA A 115 -0.29 -7.50 -18.49
C ALA A 115 0.23 -7.18 -19.91
N GLY A 116 1.51 -7.42 -20.16
CA GLY A 116 2.19 -7.22 -21.44
C GLY A 116 2.83 -5.83 -21.60
N PRO A 117 3.52 -5.59 -22.73
CA PRO A 117 4.20 -4.33 -23.03
C PRO A 117 3.24 -3.13 -23.05
N GLY A 118 3.70 -2.00 -22.53
CA GLY A 118 2.90 -0.77 -22.38
C GLY A 118 1.93 -0.77 -21.20
N SER A 119 1.97 -1.78 -20.33
CA SER A 119 1.16 -1.80 -19.11
C SER A 119 1.73 -0.91 -18.00
N HIS A 120 0.84 -0.39 -17.14
CA HIS A 120 1.18 0.43 -15.99
C HIS A 120 0.67 -0.19 -14.70
N ILE A 121 1.39 0.03 -13.59
CA ILE A 121 0.94 -0.43 -12.27
C ILE A 121 -0.20 0.46 -11.81
N ARG A 122 -1.31 -0.15 -11.41
CA ARG A 122 -2.47 0.57 -10.86
C ARG A 122 -2.59 0.41 -9.34
N ALA A 123 -2.17 -0.73 -8.81
CA ALA A 123 -2.11 -0.97 -7.38
C ALA A 123 -0.96 -1.91 -7.04
N TRP A 124 -0.41 -1.73 -5.85
CA TRP A 124 0.55 -2.64 -5.25
C TRP A 124 0.45 -2.47 -3.74
N ALA A 125 0.75 -3.53 -3.00
CA ALA A 125 0.76 -3.51 -1.55
C ALA A 125 1.67 -4.62 -1.02
N CYS A 126 2.28 -4.39 0.13
CA CYS A 126 3.11 -5.35 0.84
C CYS A 126 2.61 -5.47 2.27
N THR A 127 2.64 -6.67 2.81
CA THR A 127 2.44 -6.86 4.24
C THR A 127 3.76 -6.65 4.99
N SER A 128 3.65 -6.27 6.26
CA SER A 128 4.73 -6.38 7.22
C SER A 128 5.15 -7.84 7.37
N ARG A 129 6.39 -8.06 7.79
CA ARG A 129 7.01 -9.36 8.03
C ARG A 129 7.77 -9.32 9.33
#